data_AF-A0A960HVN5-F1
#
_entry.id   AF-A0A960HVN5-F1
#
_cell.length_a   1.000
_cell.length_b   1.000
_cell.length_c   1.000
_cell.angle_alpha   90.00
_cell.angle_beta   90.00
_cell.angle_gamma   90.00
#
_symmetry.space_group_name_H-M   'P 1'
#
loop_
_entity.id
_entity.type
_entity.pdbx_description
1 polymer ?
#
loop_
_entity_poly.entity_id
_entity_poly.type
_entity_poly.pdbx_seq_one_letter_code
_entity_poly.pdbx_strand_id
1 'polypeptide(L)'
;MTDLVTLGFEWTWDPGFRGLLTVAVAVIILMGSIYLILATNSGARLGFLLALTGFAGWMTVMGVIWSIYGIGWKGEAPTWEVVDVVRSEPGSGVVDSTLEIA
;
A
#
# COMPACT_ATOMS: atom_id res chain seq x y z
N MET A 1 39.55 21.29 -13.08
CA MET A 1 38.60 22.06 -12.25
C MET A 1 37.14 21.73 -12.54
N THR A 2 36.84 21.02 -13.64
CA THR A 2 35.49 20.54 -13.99
C THR A 2 35.10 19.25 -13.27
N ASP A 3 36.08 18.44 -12.85
CA ASP A 3 35.83 17.08 -12.35
C ASP A 3 35.44 17.06 -10.87
N LEU A 4 35.97 17.96 -10.03
CA LEU A 4 35.58 18.04 -8.62
C LEU A 4 34.17 18.65 -8.43
N VAL A 5 33.72 19.50 -9.36
CA VAL A 5 32.39 20.12 -9.34
C VAL A 5 31.31 19.16 -9.85
N THR A 6 31.63 18.34 -10.86
CA THR A 6 30.73 17.27 -11.35
C THR A 6 30.66 16.10 -10.38
N LEU A 7 31.79 15.62 -9.84
CA LEU A 7 31.81 14.62 -8.77
C LEU A 7 31.05 15.15 -7.54
N GLY A 8 31.24 16.41 -7.14
CA GLY A 8 30.50 17.03 -6.03
C GLY A 8 28.98 17.09 -6.21
N PHE A 9 28.49 17.09 -7.46
CA PHE A 9 27.07 16.99 -7.79
C PHE A 9 26.57 15.55 -7.79
N GLU A 10 27.42 14.57 -8.07
CA GLU A 10 27.06 13.13 -8.01
C GLU A 10 26.89 12.64 -6.56
N TRP A 11 27.68 13.16 -5.60
CA TRP A 11 27.46 12.92 -4.16
C TRP A 11 26.21 13.63 -3.61
N THR A 12 25.68 14.65 -4.29
CA THR A 12 24.59 15.48 -3.78
C THR A 12 23.20 14.90 -4.05
N TRP A 13 23.07 13.94 -4.99
CA TRP A 13 21.75 13.50 -5.48
C TRP A 13 21.67 12.01 -5.79
N ASP A 14 21.75 11.16 -4.76
CA ASP A 14 21.24 9.78 -4.84
C ASP A 14 19.79 9.73 -4.32
N PRO A 15 18.78 9.55 -5.20
CA PRO A 15 17.38 9.45 -4.79
C PRO A 15 17.11 8.25 -3.87
N GLY A 16 17.89 7.17 -3.98
CA GLY A 16 17.75 5.98 -3.14
C GLY A 16 18.14 6.24 -1.68
N PHE A 17 19.33 6.80 -1.47
CA PHE A 17 19.82 7.14 -0.13
C PHE A 17 18.96 8.19 0.57
N ARG A 18 18.48 9.20 -0.17
CA ARG A 18 17.54 10.20 0.36
C ARG A 18 16.21 9.58 0.77
N GLY A 19 15.65 8.67 -0.03
CA GLY A 19 14.41 7.96 0.31
C GLY A 19 14.53 7.13 1.58
N LEU A 20 15.66 6.45 1.77
CA LEU A 20 15.92 5.70 3.00
C LEU A 20 16.00 6.63 4.22
N LEU A 21 16.74 7.73 4.11
CA LEU A 21 16.89 8.69 5.20
C LEU A 21 15.56 9.37 5.57
N THR A 22 14.73 9.74 4.60
CA THR A 22 13.43 10.36 4.88
C THR A 22 12.50 9.40 5.60
N VAL A 23 12.46 8.12 5.19
CA VAL A 23 11.66 7.08 5.87
C VAL A 23 12.18 6.83 7.29
N ALA A 24 13.50 6.73 7.47
CA ALA A 24 14.11 6.54 8.78
C ALA A 24 13.78 7.71 9.73
N VAL A 25 13.92 8.95 9.25
CA VAL A 25 13.56 10.16 10.02
C VAL A 25 12.07 10.18 10.32
N ALA A 26 11.21 9.83 9.36
CA ALA A 26 9.76 9.78 9.58
C ALA A 26 9.37 8.76 10.66
N VAL A 27 9.98 7.57 10.66
CA VAL A 27 9.76 6.53 11.68
C VAL A 27 10.23 7.00 13.06
N ILE A 28 11.41 7.62 13.14
CA ILE A 28 11.95 8.16 14.39
C ILE A 28 11.04 9.26 14.93
N ILE A 29 10.59 10.19 14.09
CA ILE A 29 9.70 11.27 14.53
C ILE A 29 8.35 10.70 14.98
N LEU A 30 7.75 9.79 14.20
CA LEU A 30 6.45 9.23 14.51
C LEU A 30 6.45 8.45 15.83
N MET A 31 7.32 7.45 15.96
CA MET A 31 7.36 6.61 17.18
C MET A 31 8.04 7.33 18.34
N GLY A 32 9.11 8.07 18.05
CA GLY A 32 9.91 8.77 19.04
C GLY A 32 9.17 9.94 19.68
N SER A 33 8.41 10.74 18.93
CA SER A 33 7.65 11.86 19.50
C SER A 33 6.62 11.37 20.53
N ILE A 34 5.82 10.37 20.16
CA ILE A 34 4.79 9.78 21.01
C ILE A 34 5.44 9.18 22.27
N TYR A 35 6.53 8.42 22.11
CA TYR A 35 7.24 7.84 23.23
C TYR A 35 7.84 8.91 24.16
N LEU A 36 8.50 9.95 23.64
CA LEU A 36 9.12 11.00 24.47
C LEU A 36 8.08 11.77 25.28
N ILE A 37 6.93 12.07 24.69
CA ILE A 37 5.82 12.72 25.40
C ILE A 37 5.31 11.82 26.52
N LEU A 38 5.09 10.53 26.25
CA LEU A 38 4.57 9.62 27.27
C LEU A 38 5.61 9.28 28.35
N ALA A 39 6.88 9.16 27.98
CA ALA A 39 7.97 8.86 28.90
C ALA A 39 8.21 9.99 29.91
N THR A 40 8.08 11.25 29.47
CA THR A 40 8.22 12.43 30.34
C THR A 40 7.05 12.61 31.30
N ASN A 41 5.85 12.15 30.94
CA ASN A 41 4.64 12.32 31.77
C ASN A 41 4.30 11.10 32.64
N SER A 42 4.57 9.88 32.15
CA SER A 42 4.16 8.62 32.79
C SER A 42 5.34 7.72 33.20
N GLY A 43 6.57 8.17 32.94
CA GLY A 43 7.80 7.39 33.15
C GLY A 43 8.11 6.42 32.00
N ALA A 44 9.38 6.01 31.88
CA ALA A 44 9.87 5.24 30.73
C ALA A 44 9.16 3.89 30.53
N ARG A 45 8.92 3.13 31.61
CA ARG A 45 8.29 1.81 31.53
C ARG A 45 6.84 1.89 31.06
N LEU A 46 6.02 2.73 31.69
CA LEU A 46 4.61 2.89 31.32
C LEU A 46 4.47 3.62 29.98
N GLY A 47 5.29 4.64 29.73
CA GLY A 47 5.30 5.38 28.47
C GLY A 47 5.62 4.49 27.25
N PHE A 48 6.54 3.54 27.40
CA PHE A 48 6.83 2.55 26.34
C PHE A 48 5.63 1.64 26.06
N LEU A 49 4.99 1.09 27.10
CA LEU A 49 3.83 0.21 26.95
C LEU A 49 2.64 0.94 26.31
N LEU A 50 2.41 2.20 26.69
CA LEU A 50 1.35 3.04 26.11
C LEU A 50 1.64 3.37 24.64
N ALA A 51 2.88 3.71 24.29
CA ALA A 51 3.27 3.96 22.91
C ALA A 51 3.05 2.73 22.01
N LEU A 52 3.44 1.53 22.47
CA LEU A 52 3.19 0.27 21.75
C LEU A 52 1.69 -0.04 21.64
N THR A 53 0.92 0.23 22.69
CA THR A 53 -0.54 0.03 22.66
C THR A 53 -1.20 0.96 21.63
N GLY A 54 -0.77 2.22 21.55
CA GLY A 54 -1.24 3.17 20.54
C GLY A 54 -0.88 2.73 19.12
N PHE A 55 0.35 2.24 18.91
CA PHE A 55 0.76 1.71 17.61
C PHE A 55 -0.03 0.48 17.19
N ALA A 56 -0.21 -0.49 18.10
CA ALA A 56 -1.01 -1.69 17.85
C ALA A 56 -2.48 -1.35 17.59
N GLY A 57 -3.05 -0.40 18.34
CA GLY A 57 -4.40 0.11 18.11
C GLY A 57 -4.54 0.76 16.73
N TRP A 58 -3.57 1.59 16.32
CA TRP A 58 -3.58 2.20 15.00
C TRP A 58 -3.49 1.17 13.87
N MET A 59 -2.59 0.19 13.97
CA MET A 59 -2.48 -0.90 13.00
C MET A 59 -3.77 -1.73 12.92
N THR A 60 -4.42 -1.98 14.06
CA THR A 60 -5.70 -2.69 14.11
C THR A 60 -6.80 -1.90 13.41
N VAL A 61 -6.93 -0.59 13.69
CA VAL A 61 -7.94 0.27 13.06
C VAL A 61 -7.72 0.34 11.54
N MET A 62 -6.48 0.54 11.09
CA MET A 62 -6.18 0.57 9.65
C MET A 62 -6.45 -0.77 8.98
N GLY A 63 -6.05 -1.88 9.63
CA GLY A 63 -6.32 -3.23 9.13
C GLY A 63 -7.82 -3.49 8.98
N VAL A 64 -8.63 -3.11 9.97
CA VAL A 64 -10.09 -3.26 9.92
C VAL A 64 -10.70 -2.39 8.83
N ILE A 65 -10.35 -1.11 8.75
CA ILE A 65 -10.86 -0.18 7.73
C ILE A 65 -10.51 -0.70 6.33
N TRP A 66 -9.25 -1.08 6.10
CA TRP A 66 -8.81 -1.57 4.79
C TRP A 66 -9.48 -2.89 4.41
N SER A 67 -9.74 -3.77 5.38
CA SER A 67 -10.44 -5.04 5.15
C SER A 67 -11.91 -4.83 4.77
N ILE A 68 -12.58 -3.83 5.36
CA ILE A 68 -13.98 -3.52 5.05
C ILE A 68 -14.12 -2.82 3.71
N TYR A 69 -13.29 -1.81 3.44
CA TYR A 69 -13.41 -1.00 2.23
C TYR A 69 -12.71 -1.60 1.01
N GLY A 70 -11.83 -2.59 1.18
CA GLY A 70 -11.15 -3.25 0.06
C GLY A 70 -10.32 -2.31 -0.81
N ILE A 71 -9.79 -1.23 -0.22
CA ILE A 71 -8.92 -0.24 -0.88
C ILE A 71 -7.49 -0.76 -1.16
N GLY A 72 -7.27 -2.06 -0.97
CA GLY A 72 -6.03 -2.75 -1.34
C GLY A 72 -6.07 -3.27 -2.78
N TRP A 73 -5.29 -4.32 -3.04
CA TRP A 73 -5.22 -4.97 -4.35
C TRP A 73 -6.53 -5.72 -4.63
N LYS A 74 -7.51 -4.99 -5.15
CA LYS A 74 -8.76 -5.56 -5.65
C LYS A 74 -8.46 -6.13 -7.03
N GLY A 75 -8.75 -7.41 -7.23
CA GLY A 75 -8.73 -8.01 -8.57
C GLY A 75 -9.64 -7.25 -9.53
N GLU A 76 -9.49 -7.53 -10.83
CA GLU A 76 -10.35 -6.95 -11.86
C GLU A 76 -11.82 -7.12 -11.48
N ALA A 77 -12.62 -6.07 -11.72
CA ALA A 77 -14.05 -6.15 -11.49
C ALA A 77 -14.63 -7.28 -12.34
N PRO A 78 -15.59 -8.06 -11.83
CA PRO A 78 -16.19 -9.13 -12.62
C PRO A 78 -16.82 -8.53 -13.87
N THR A 79 -16.32 -8.96 -15.04
CA THR A 79 -16.87 -8.60 -16.35
C THR A 79 -17.69 -9.77 -16.88
N TRP A 80 -18.85 -9.46 -17.46
CA TRP A 80 -19.64 -10.46 -18.16
C TRP A 80 -19.02 -10.67 -19.54
N GLU A 81 -18.41 -11.84 -19.74
CA GLU A 81 -17.95 -12.27 -21.04
C GLU A 81 -19.04 -13.11 -21.73
N VAL A 82 -19.33 -12.78 -22.99
CA VAL A 82 -20.26 -13.55 -23.80
C VAL A 82 -19.55 -14.83 -24.22
N VAL A 83 -19.86 -15.93 -23.53
CA VAL A 83 -19.30 -17.26 -23.83
C VAL A 83 -19.91 -17.85 -25.09
N ASP A 84 -21.21 -17.63 -25.30
CA ASP A 84 -21.92 -18.13 -26.47
C ASP A 84 -23.18 -17.29 -26.77
N VAL A 85 -23.56 -17.21 -28.05
CA VAL A 85 -24.78 -16.55 -28.52
C VAL A 85 -25.60 -17.57 -29.31
N VAL A 86 -26.61 -18.13 -28.66
CA VAL A 86 -27.53 -19.08 -29.31
C VAL A 86 -28.34 -18.35 -30.39
N ARG A 87 -28.03 -18.63 -31.66
CA ARG A 87 -28.69 -18.04 -32.82
C ARG A 87 -29.50 -19.08 -33.60
N SER A 88 -30.12 -20.01 -32.90
CA SER A 88 -30.91 -21.09 -33.49
C SER A 88 -32.41 -20.77 -33.53
N GLU A 89 -33.14 -21.42 -34.42
CA GLU A 89 -34.61 -21.34 -34.46
C GLU A 89 -35.24 -21.86 -33.15
N PRO A 90 -36.30 -21.21 -32.63
CA PRO A 90 -36.91 -21.60 -31.36
C PRO A 90 -37.38 -23.07 -31.37
N GLY A 91 -36.82 -23.88 -30.48
CA GLY A 91 -37.19 -25.30 -30.30
C GLY A 91 -36.28 -26.32 -30.99
N SER A 92 -35.26 -25.90 -31.73
CA SER A 92 -34.35 -26.83 -32.43
C SER A 92 -33.33 -27.52 -31.51
N GLY A 93 -33.05 -26.96 -30.32
CA GLY A 93 -32.12 -27.53 -29.34
C GLY A 93 -30.64 -27.55 -29.79
N VAL A 94 -30.32 -26.96 -30.94
CA VAL A 94 -28.96 -26.90 -31.49
C VAL A 94 -28.28 -25.61 -31.04
N VAL A 95 -27.13 -25.72 -30.38
CA VAL A 95 -26.28 -24.59 -29.95
C VAL A 95 -25.16 -24.45 -30.99
N ASP A 96 -25.16 -23.36 -31.76
CA ASP A 96 -24.07 -23.04 -32.71
C ASP A 96 -23.07 -22.11 -32.03
N SER A 97 -22.01 -22.70 -31.47
CA SER A 97 -21.04 -22.01 -30.61
C SER A 97 -19.85 -21.40 -31.37
N THR A 98 -20.04 -21.04 -32.65
CA THR A 98 -18.94 -20.57 -33.51
C THR A 98 -18.74 -19.06 -33.37
N LEU A 99 -18.01 -18.64 -32.34
CA LEU A 99 -17.43 -17.29 -32.31
C LEU A 99 -16.06 -17.31 -33.03
N GLU A 100 -16.07 -17.27 -34.36
CA GLU A 100 -14.88 -16.90 -35.14
C GLU A 100 -14.60 -15.41 -34.89
N ILE A 101 -13.66 -15.18 -33.99
CA ILE A 101 -13.02 -13.90 -33.67
C ILE A 101 -12.52 -13.22 -34.94
N ALA A 102 -13.13 -12.08 -35.29
CA ALA A 102 -12.68 -11.14 -36.33
C ALA A 102 -12.20 -9.84 -35.67
#